data_AF-A0A6A6Q7N4-F1
#
_entry.id   AF-A0A6A6Q7N4-F1
#
_cell.length_a   1.000
_cell.length_b   1.000
_cell.length_c   1.000
_cell.angle_alpha   90.00
_cell.angle_beta   90.00
_cell.angle_gamma   90.00
#
_symmetry.space_group_name_H-M   'P 1'
#
loop_
_entity.id
_entity.type
_entity.pdbx_description
1 polymer ?
#
loop_
_entity_poly.entity_id
_entity_poly.type
_entity_poly.pdbx_seq_one_letter_code
_entity_poly.pdbx_strand_id
1 'polypeptide(L)'
;RYFREFEELSILGRGGYGIVYQVKHRLDSQFYAVKKRGHAELDQVLRELRTLARLDHPNIVRYYAGWIDRGVDASASIVSSAERANFGASTLAIHMQMSLHPMTLAEFLSPPNGQSSGPGAAVPLAHCFHIGTSISIVQAIIDGLEYLHSEDIVHRDIKPGNIFLGRKDNPRSTGASVDLMLCSECRAAGHAAPIKLEVRIGDFGLVSVADPEAPTAVGLEAVGTEMYRPVDGDRCATALDLYALGIVMFELCWKFDTRMERVHVIRKLKLGEFPAGFAERLGRKCGTTMMECIAVMMAD
;
A
#
# COMPACT_ATOMS: atom_id res chain seq x y z
N ARG A 1 -20.70 -6.18 -17.93
CA ARG A 1 -20.62 -7.16 -16.82
C ARG A 1 -20.79 -6.46 -15.49
N TYR A 2 -20.03 -5.38 -15.24
CA TYR A 2 -19.95 -4.67 -13.97
C TYR A 2 -21.32 -4.37 -13.31
N PHE A 3 -22.21 -3.61 -13.96
CA PHE A 3 -23.51 -3.22 -13.37
C PHE A 3 -24.48 -4.38 -13.13
N ARG A 4 -24.28 -5.52 -13.79
CA ARG A 4 -25.11 -6.72 -13.60
C ARG A 4 -24.70 -7.52 -12.37
N GLU A 5 -23.39 -7.62 -12.11
CA GLU A 5 -22.83 -8.47 -11.06
C GLU A 5 -22.54 -7.69 -9.76
N PHE A 6 -22.34 -6.37 -9.87
CA PHE A 6 -21.89 -5.55 -8.76
C PHE A 6 -22.87 -4.41 -8.46
N GLU A 7 -22.95 -4.07 -7.19
CA GLU A 7 -23.51 -2.81 -6.68
C GLU A 7 -22.32 -1.92 -6.30
N GLU A 8 -22.20 -0.78 -6.97
CA GLU A 8 -21.17 0.23 -6.65
C GLU A 8 -21.62 1.07 -5.46
N LEU A 9 -20.75 1.20 -4.45
CA LEU A 9 -21.10 1.83 -3.18
C LEU A 9 -20.40 3.18 -3.00
N SER A 10 -19.07 3.19 -3.07
CA SER A 10 -18.26 4.36 -2.78
C SER A 10 -16.97 4.35 -3.59
N ILE A 11 -16.34 5.52 -3.73
CA ILE A 11 -15.00 5.65 -4.32
C ILE A 11 -13.98 5.53 -3.19
N LEU A 12 -13.04 4.62 -3.34
CA LEU A 12 -11.93 4.42 -2.40
C LEU A 12 -10.72 5.27 -2.76
N GLY A 13 -10.49 5.54 -4.04
CA GLY A 13 -9.36 6.33 -4.49
C GLY A 13 -9.45 6.74 -5.96
N ARG A 14 -8.80 7.86 -6.30
CA ARG A 14 -8.65 8.39 -7.66
C ARG A 14 -7.16 8.70 -7.89
N GLY A 15 -6.63 8.32 -9.04
CA GLY A 15 -5.25 8.68 -9.42
C GLY A 15 -5.00 8.53 -10.92
N GLY A 16 -3.76 8.78 -11.36
CA GLY A 16 -3.34 8.55 -12.75
C GLY A 16 -3.54 7.09 -13.18
N TYR A 17 -3.63 6.19 -12.21
CA TYR A 17 -3.85 4.77 -12.40
C TYR A 17 -5.34 4.35 -12.45
N GLY A 18 -6.26 5.29 -12.64
CA GLY A 18 -7.70 5.04 -12.70
C GLY A 18 -8.43 5.29 -11.37
N ILE A 19 -9.65 4.76 -11.27
CA ILE A 19 -10.54 4.97 -10.13
C ILE A 19 -10.85 3.62 -9.48
N VAL A 20 -10.72 3.56 -8.15
CA VAL A 20 -11.04 2.36 -7.36
C VAL A 20 -12.35 2.55 -6.64
N TYR A 21 -13.26 1.58 -6.78
CA TYR A 21 -14.57 1.57 -6.16
C TYR A 21 -14.68 0.46 -5.13
N GLN A 22 -15.35 0.75 -4.02
CA GLN A 22 -15.93 -0.28 -3.18
C GLN A 22 -17.19 -0.79 -3.86
N VAL A 23 -17.28 -2.10 -4.00
CA VAL A 23 -18.45 -2.75 -4.58
C VAL A 23 -18.93 -3.88 -3.70
N LYS A 24 -20.23 -4.19 -3.77
CA LYS A 24 -20.80 -5.41 -3.24
C LYS A 24 -21.15 -6.33 -4.40
N HIS A 25 -20.63 -7.55 -4.41
CA HIS A 25 -21.01 -8.53 -5.42
C HIS A 25 -22.40 -9.09 -5.07
N ARG A 26 -23.30 -9.11 -6.07
CA ARG A 26 -24.73 -9.36 -5.83
C ARG A 26 -25.03 -10.81 -5.44
N LEU A 27 -24.21 -11.77 -5.88
CA LEU A 27 -24.46 -13.20 -5.67
C LEU A 27 -23.97 -13.70 -4.31
N ASP A 28 -22.74 -13.34 -3.91
CA ASP A 28 -22.14 -13.78 -2.64
C ASP A 28 -22.32 -12.75 -1.49
N SER A 29 -22.85 -11.57 -1.82
CA SER A 29 -23.02 -10.44 -0.90
C SER A 29 -21.72 -9.95 -0.24
N GLN A 30 -20.56 -10.32 -0.77
CA GLN A 30 -19.26 -9.91 -0.28
C GLN A 30 -18.81 -8.57 -0.88
N PHE A 31 -17.93 -7.89 -0.16
CA PHE A 31 -17.38 -6.61 -0.58
C PHE A 31 -16.02 -6.79 -1.25
N TYR A 32 -15.80 -6.05 -2.33
CA TYR A 32 -14.57 -6.06 -3.11
C TYR A 32 -14.12 -4.63 -3.45
N ALA A 33 -12.85 -4.50 -3.81
CA ALA A 33 -12.35 -3.32 -4.49
C ALA A 33 -12.32 -3.59 -6.00
N VAL A 34 -12.89 -2.70 -6.81
CA VAL A 34 -12.79 -2.78 -8.28
C VAL A 34 -12.09 -1.54 -8.83
N LYS A 35 -10.91 -1.72 -9.42
CA LYS A 35 -10.15 -0.68 -10.13
C LYS A 35 -10.62 -0.60 -11.57
N LYS A 36 -11.01 0.61 -12.01
CA LYS A 36 -11.45 0.92 -13.38
C LYS A 36 -10.42 1.80 -14.08
N ARG A 37 -10.03 1.41 -15.30
CA ARG A 37 -9.09 2.16 -16.15
C ARG A 37 -9.58 2.24 -17.59
N GLY A 38 -9.21 3.33 -18.28
CA GLY A 38 -9.37 3.44 -19.73
C GLY A 38 -8.40 2.53 -20.49
N HIS A 39 -8.72 2.22 -21.74
CA HIS A 39 -7.95 1.31 -22.59
C HIS A 39 -6.71 1.96 -23.25
N ALA A 40 -6.44 3.25 -23.07
CA ALA A 40 -5.32 3.94 -23.73
C ALA A 40 -3.94 3.29 -23.47
N GLU A 41 -3.82 2.47 -22.42
CA GLU A 41 -2.59 1.78 -21.98
C GLU A 41 -2.79 0.25 -21.88
N LEU A 42 -3.50 -0.37 -22.83
CA LEU A 42 -3.87 -1.79 -22.76
C LEU A 42 -2.68 -2.70 -22.46
N ASP A 43 -1.52 -2.50 -23.09
CA ASP A 43 -0.36 -3.37 -22.89
C ASP A 43 0.19 -3.32 -21.46
N GLN A 44 0.23 -2.12 -20.85
CA GLN A 44 0.62 -1.97 -19.45
C GLN A 44 -0.40 -2.63 -18.52
N VAL A 45 -1.69 -2.44 -18.80
CA VAL A 45 -2.76 -3.05 -18.00
C VAL A 45 -2.78 -4.57 -18.14
N LEU A 46 -2.53 -5.12 -19.33
CA LEU A 46 -2.42 -6.56 -19.54
C LEU A 46 -1.20 -7.15 -18.84
N ARG A 47 -0.08 -6.41 -18.76
CA ARG A 47 1.06 -6.80 -17.92
C ARG A 47 0.67 -6.83 -16.45
N GLU A 48 0.07 -5.76 -15.92
CA GLU A 48 -0.44 -5.69 -14.52
C GLU A 48 -1.36 -6.89 -14.22
N LEU A 49 -2.32 -7.19 -15.11
CA LEU A 49 -3.24 -8.31 -14.97
C LEU A 49 -2.55 -9.68 -14.98
N ARG A 50 -1.60 -9.92 -15.90
CA ARG A 50 -0.87 -11.19 -15.97
C ARG A 50 -0.01 -11.41 -14.75
N THR A 51 0.64 -10.36 -14.25
CA THR A 51 1.41 -10.40 -13.02
C THR A 51 0.50 -10.73 -11.84
N LEU A 52 -0.57 -9.96 -11.64
CA LEU A 52 -1.53 -10.16 -10.55
C LEU A 52 -2.18 -11.55 -10.54
N ALA A 53 -2.47 -12.10 -11.73
CA ALA A 53 -3.11 -13.42 -11.85
C ALA A 53 -2.26 -14.59 -11.34
N ARG A 54 -0.93 -14.40 -11.21
CA ARG A 54 0.00 -15.43 -10.73
C ARG A 54 0.26 -15.36 -9.22
N LEU A 55 -0.12 -14.26 -8.57
CA LEU A 55 0.23 -14.02 -7.18
C LEU A 55 -0.80 -14.62 -6.22
N ASP A 56 -0.33 -15.45 -5.29
CA ASP A 56 -1.13 -15.93 -4.16
C ASP A 56 -0.27 -16.02 -2.91
N HIS A 57 -0.32 -14.97 -2.08
CA HIS A 57 0.45 -14.88 -0.84
C HIS A 57 -0.34 -14.10 0.21
N PRO A 58 -0.29 -14.48 1.51
CA PRO A 58 -1.04 -13.81 2.58
C PRO A 58 -0.74 -12.31 2.69
N ASN A 59 0.49 -11.89 2.36
CA ASN A 59 0.92 -10.49 2.42
C ASN A 59 0.83 -9.75 1.08
N ILE A 60 0.08 -10.29 0.12
CA ILE A 60 -0.23 -9.64 -1.15
C ILE A 60 -1.75 -9.45 -1.27
N VAL A 61 -2.18 -8.32 -1.83
CA VAL A 61 -3.60 -8.08 -2.14
C VAL A 61 -4.08 -9.14 -3.12
N ARG A 62 -5.16 -9.84 -2.77
CA ARG A 62 -5.65 -10.96 -3.59
C ARG A 62 -6.35 -10.40 -4.82
N TYR A 63 -5.88 -10.82 -6.00
CA TYR A 63 -6.57 -10.59 -7.25
C TYR A 63 -7.57 -11.71 -7.53
N TYR A 64 -8.79 -11.37 -7.94
CA TYR A 64 -9.85 -12.35 -8.22
C TYR A 64 -10.11 -12.52 -9.71
N ALA A 65 -10.27 -11.40 -10.42
CA ALA A 65 -10.63 -11.42 -11.83
C ALA A 65 -10.41 -10.06 -12.49
N GLY A 66 -10.30 -10.07 -13.82
CA GLY A 66 -10.21 -8.88 -14.65
C GLY A 66 -11.05 -9.08 -15.91
N TRP A 67 -11.72 -8.01 -16.34
CA TRP A 67 -12.56 -8.04 -17.53
C TRP A 67 -12.61 -6.68 -18.20
N ILE A 68 -13.05 -6.69 -19.45
CA ILE A 68 -13.23 -5.49 -20.26
C ILE A 68 -14.73 -5.30 -20.48
N ASP A 69 -15.24 -4.11 -20.17
CA ASP A 69 -16.61 -3.70 -20.51
C ASP A 69 -16.55 -2.60 -21.56
N ARG A 70 -17.49 -2.63 -22.51
CA ARG A 70 -17.74 -1.47 -23.38
C ARG A 70 -18.36 -0.39 -22.50
N GLY A 71 -17.76 0.80 -22.45
CA GLY A 71 -18.30 1.95 -21.74
C GLY A 71 -19.67 2.28 -22.31
N VAL A 72 -20.73 1.84 -21.63
CA VAL A 72 -22.05 2.41 -21.80
C VAL A 72 -22.17 3.41 -20.66
N ASP A 73 -22.16 4.69 -21.00
CA ASP A 73 -22.30 5.78 -20.05
C ASP A 73 -23.62 5.64 -19.26
N ALA A 74 -23.56 4.97 -18.10
CA ALA A 74 -24.62 5.00 -17.09
C ALA A 74 -24.36 6.10 -16.03
N SER A 75 -23.20 6.75 -16.06
CA SER A 75 -22.80 7.82 -15.12
C SER A 75 -23.01 9.24 -15.70
N ALA A 76 -23.73 9.36 -16.82
CA ALA A 76 -23.89 10.61 -17.57
C ALA A 76 -24.57 11.77 -16.81
N SER A 77 -25.05 11.56 -15.57
CA SER A 77 -25.70 12.61 -14.77
C SER A 77 -24.78 13.37 -13.81
N ILE A 78 -23.50 12.99 -13.60
CA ILE A 78 -22.70 13.54 -12.48
C ILE A 78 -21.28 14.03 -12.81
N VAL A 79 -20.81 13.96 -14.05
CA VAL A 79 -19.44 14.39 -14.44
C VAL A 79 -19.43 15.61 -15.34
N SER A 80 -18.46 16.51 -15.12
CA SER A 80 -18.40 17.83 -15.75
C SER A 80 -18.05 17.74 -17.24
N SER A 81 -18.45 18.75 -18.01
CA SER A 81 -18.22 18.84 -19.45
C SER A 81 -16.75 18.79 -19.88
N ALA A 82 -15.80 19.09 -18.99
CA ALA A 82 -14.36 19.00 -19.27
C ALA A 82 -13.85 17.53 -19.29
N GLU A 83 -14.46 16.63 -18.53
CA GLU A 83 -14.07 15.21 -18.47
C GLU A 83 -14.61 14.42 -19.69
N ARG A 84 -15.66 14.92 -20.33
CA ARG A 84 -16.20 14.39 -21.59
C ARG A 84 -15.23 14.51 -22.77
N ALA A 85 -14.31 15.48 -22.73
CA ALA A 85 -13.35 15.71 -23.82
C ALA A 85 -12.21 14.68 -23.84
N ASN A 86 -11.93 14.00 -22.72
CA ASN A 86 -10.85 13.00 -22.62
C ASN A 86 -11.31 11.56 -22.92
N PHE A 87 -12.63 11.29 -22.93
CA PHE A 87 -13.18 9.97 -23.19
C PHE A 87 -14.08 10.03 -24.42
N GLY A 88 -13.49 9.77 -25.59
CA GLY A 88 -14.22 9.66 -26.85
C GLY A 88 -15.31 8.58 -26.83
N ALA A 89 -16.32 8.76 -27.69
CA ALA A 89 -17.47 7.88 -27.82
C ALA A 89 -17.04 6.43 -28.12
N SER A 90 -17.42 5.49 -27.25
CA SER A 90 -17.03 4.07 -27.21
C SER A 90 -15.65 3.75 -26.61
N THR A 91 -15.41 4.22 -25.39
CA THR A 91 -14.20 3.85 -24.64
C THR A 91 -14.40 2.50 -23.94
N LEU A 92 -13.53 1.53 -24.24
CA LEU A 92 -13.43 0.28 -23.47
C LEU A 92 -12.87 0.60 -22.08
N ALA A 93 -13.46 -0.01 -21.05
CA ALA A 93 -13.02 0.13 -19.67
C ALA A 93 -12.56 -1.22 -19.10
N ILE A 94 -11.34 -1.25 -18.59
CA ILE A 94 -10.76 -2.43 -17.95
C ILE A 94 -11.08 -2.37 -16.45
N HIS A 95 -11.56 -3.49 -15.92
CA HIS A 95 -11.95 -3.66 -14.53
C HIS A 95 -11.06 -4.73 -13.89
N MET A 96 -10.61 -4.49 -12.67
CA MET A 96 -9.81 -5.44 -11.87
C MET A 96 -10.45 -5.59 -10.50
N GLN A 97 -10.91 -6.79 -10.16
CA GLN A 97 -11.48 -7.13 -8.87
C GLN A 97 -10.41 -7.65 -7.91
N MET A 98 -10.34 -7.04 -6.73
CA MET A 98 -9.33 -7.30 -5.70
C MET A 98 -9.98 -7.44 -4.32
N SER A 99 -9.24 -8.00 -3.35
CA SER A 99 -9.65 -7.98 -1.95
C SER A 99 -9.80 -6.55 -1.45
N LEU A 100 -10.89 -6.31 -0.72
CA LEU A 100 -11.14 -5.02 -0.09
C LEU A 100 -10.40 -4.95 1.25
N HIS A 101 -9.73 -3.82 1.48
CA HIS A 101 -9.10 -3.50 2.76
C HIS A 101 -9.60 -2.14 3.26
N PRO A 102 -10.00 -2.05 4.54
CA PRO A 102 -10.65 -0.85 5.09
C PRO A 102 -9.69 0.33 5.33
N MET A 103 -8.38 0.10 5.36
CA MET A 103 -7.40 1.16 5.60
C MET A 103 -6.05 0.85 4.94
N THR A 104 -5.28 1.89 4.70
CA THR A 104 -3.86 1.83 4.32
C THR A 104 -2.95 2.05 5.54
N LEU A 105 -1.68 1.70 5.41
CA LEU A 105 -0.67 2.01 6.43
C LEU A 105 -0.49 3.52 6.60
N ALA A 106 -0.66 4.31 5.53
CA ALA A 106 -0.64 5.77 5.61
C ALA A 106 -1.72 6.31 6.57
N GLU A 107 -2.95 5.81 6.44
CA GLU A 107 -4.07 6.18 7.32
C GLU A 107 -3.86 5.64 8.74
N PHE A 108 -3.24 4.49 8.90
CA PHE A 108 -2.93 3.94 10.22
C PHE A 108 -1.84 4.74 10.95
N LEU A 109 -0.85 5.28 10.23
CA LEU A 109 0.19 6.16 10.77
C LEU A 109 -0.31 7.58 11.03
N SER A 110 -1.21 8.08 10.20
CA SER A 110 -1.78 9.42 10.30
C SER A 110 -3.28 9.37 10.06
N PRO A 111 -4.06 8.95 11.08
CA PRO A 111 -5.51 8.87 10.97
C PRO A 111 -6.11 10.22 10.57
N PRO A 112 -7.08 10.25 9.66
CA PRO A 112 -7.74 11.49 9.28
C PRO A 112 -8.40 12.13 10.51
N ASN A 113 -8.08 13.41 10.75
CA ASN A 113 -8.73 14.20 11.80
C ASN A 113 -10.21 14.41 11.42
N GLY A 114 -11.13 13.66 12.04
CA GLY A 114 -12.55 14.03 12.11
C GLY A 114 -13.59 13.18 11.37
N GLN A 115 -13.75 11.90 11.71
CA GLN A 115 -14.99 11.15 11.41
C GLN A 115 -15.54 10.34 12.59
N SER A 116 -15.45 10.88 13.80
CA SER A 116 -16.12 10.28 14.96
C SER A 116 -16.56 11.35 15.96
N SER A 117 -17.46 12.23 15.51
CA SER A 117 -18.25 13.11 16.37
C SER A 117 -19.70 12.63 16.47
N GLY A 118 -19.88 11.32 16.64
CA GLY A 118 -21.16 10.70 16.99
C GLY A 118 -21.00 9.78 18.20
N PRO A 119 -21.94 9.76 19.15
CA PRO A 119 -21.92 8.79 20.24
C PRO A 119 -22.05 7.38 19.66
N GLY A 120 -20.99 6.57 19.76
CA GLY A 120 -20.91 5.20 19.23
C GLY A 120 -19.98 5.00 18.02
N ALA A 121 -19.34 6.05 17.50
CA ALA A 121 -18.31 5.89 16.47
C ALA A 121 -17.04 5.25 17.06
N ALA A 122 -16.57 4.16 16.47
CA ALA A 122 -15.35 3.50 16.90
C ALA A 122 -14.15 4.45 16.76
N VAL A 123 -13.29 4.48 17.78
CA VAL A 123 -12.04 5.25 17.74
C VAL A 123 -11.21 4.76 16.53
N PRO A 124 -10.70 5.66 15.67
CA PRO A 124 -9.86 5.27 14.55
C PRO A 124 -8.66 4.46 15.05
N LEU A 125 -8.43 3.31 14.41
CA LEU A 125 -7.26 2.50 14.70
C LEU A 125 -6.02 3.30 14.30
N ALA A 126 -5.08 3.48 15.23
CA ALA A 126 -3.89 4.31 15.03
C ALA A 126 -2.64 3.56 15.49
N HIS A 127 -1.54 3.73 14.76
CA HIS A 127 -0.26 3.14 15.11
C HIS A 127 0.31 3.80 16.36
N CYS A 128 0.91 3.00 17.24
CA CYS A 128 1.49 3.49 18.50
C CYS A 128 2.94 3.96 18.36
N PHE A 129 3.59 3.70 17.22
CA PHE A 129 5.00 3.98 16.95
C PHE A 129 5.97 3.26 17.89
N HIS A 130 5.52 2.19 18.52
CA HIS A 130 6.35 1.31 19.33
C HIS A 130 6.96 0.19 18.49
N ILE A 131 8.18 -0.17 18.86
CA ILE A 131 9.03 -1.04 18.07
C ILE A 131 8.42 -2.43 17.79
N GLY A 132 7.70 -3.02 18.75
CA GLY A 132 7.14 -4.36 18.59
C GLY A 132 6.10 -4.45 17.45
N THR A 133 5.21 -3.47 17.38
CA THR A 133 4.21 -3.37 16.31
C THR A 133 4.88 -3.01 14.98
N SER A 134 5.84 -2.07 15.00
CA SER A 134 6.61 -1.70 13.80
C SER A 134 7.32 -2.89 13.17
N ILE A 135 8.06 -3.68 13.97
CA ILE A 135 8.78 -4.87 13.47
C ILE A 135 7.80 -5.89 12.89
N SER A 136 6.67 -6.12 13.55
CA SER A 136 5.69 -7.10 13.07
C SER A 136 5.11 -6.71 11.70
N ILE A 137 4.86 -5.41 11.49
CA ILE A 137 4.41 -4.88 10.19
C ILE A 137 5.52 -4.99 9.16
N VAL A 138 6.76 -4.63 9.51
CA VAL A 138 7.92 -4.74 8.61
C VAL A 138 8.15 -6.19 8.19
N GLN A 139 8.07 -7.16 9.11
CA GLN A 139 8.19 -8.58 8.81
C GLN A 139 7.16 -9.03 7.78
N ALA A 140 5.89 -8.66 7.98
CA ALA A 140 4.84 -8.99 7.02
C ALA A 140 5.07 -8.36 5.63
N ILE A 141 5.68 -7.17 5.55
CA ILE A 141 6.07 -6.55 4.27
C ILE A 141 7.26 -7.29 3.66
N ILE A 142 8.26 -7.68 4.45
CA ILE A 142 9.42 -8.47 3.99
C ILE A 142 8.95 -9.81 3.42
N ASP A 143 8.08 -10.53 4.11
CA ASP A 143 7.53 -11.81 3.62
C ASP A 143 6.83 -11.62 2.26
N GLY A 144 6.09 -10.52 2.08
CA GLY A 144 5.47 -10.16 0.81
C GLY A 144 6.48 -9.81 -0.29
N LEU A 145 7.51 -9.03 0.03
CA LEU A 145 8.56 -8.65 -0.92
C LEU A 145 9.43 -9.84 -1.33
N GLU A 146 9.79 -10.71 -0.39
CA GLU A 146 10.52 -11.95 -0.67
C GLU A 146 9.76 -12.81 -1.67
N TYR A 147 8.44 -12.98 -1.46
CA TYR A 147 7.59 -13.68 -2.41
C TYR A 147 7.58 -13.01 -3.80
N LEU A 148 7.40 -11.69 -3.88
CA LEU A 148 7.41 -10.99 -5.17
C LEU A 148 8.76 -11.15 -5.88
N HIS A 149 9.86 -10.97 -5.16
CA HIS A 149 11.21 -11.10 -5.72
C HIS A 149 11.50 -12.54 -6.16
N SER A 150 10.94 -13.55 -5.49
CA SER A 150 11.02 -14.96 -5.91
C SER A 150 10.25 -15.28 -7.19
N GLU A 151 9.26 -14.46 -7.53
CA GLU A 151 8.52 -14.50 -8.81
C GLU A 151 9.09 -13.51 -9.84
N ASP A 152 10.31 -13.02 -9.63
CA ASP A 152 11.00 -12.02 -10.46
C ASP A 152 10.22 -10.70 -10.61
N ILE A 153 9.43 -10.30 -9.62
CA ILE A 153 8.61 -9.09 -9.66
C ILE A 153 9.16 -8.04 -8.71
N VAL A 154 9.43 -6.84 -9.24
CA VAL A 154 9.78 -5.67 -8.44
C VAL A 154 8.58 -4.72 -8.35
N HIS A 155 8.24 -4.29 -7.14
CA HIS A 155 7.04 -3.49 -6.89
C HIS A 155 7.20 -2.03 -7.36
N ARG A 156 8.35 -1.40 -7.07
CA ARG A 156 8.75 -0.04 -7.49
C ARG A 156 8.00 1.15 -6.87
N ASP A 157 6.88 0.93 -6.20
CA ASP A 157 6.15 1.99 -5.49
C ASP A 157 5.76 1.56 -4.07
N ILE A 158 6.68 0.93 -3.34
CA ILE A 158 6.49 0.65 -1.92
C ILE A 158 6.40 1.96 -1.15
N LYS A 159 5.29 2.13 -0.44
CA LYS A 159 4.99 3.28 0.42
C LYS A 159 3.82 2.94 1.33
N PRO A 160 3.59 3.67 2.43
CA PRO A 160 2.48 3.42 3.35
C PRO A 160 1.10 3.47 2.67
N GLY A 161 0.93 4.25 1.59
CA GLY A 161 -0.34 4.31 0.85
C GLY A 161 -0.65 3.08 -0.01
N ASN A 162 0.36 2.24 -0.30
CA ASN A 162 0.22 1.02 -1.10
C ASN A 162 0.32 -0.26 -0.24
N ILE A 163 0.43 -0.09 1.08
CA ILE A 163 0.37 -1.18 2.06
C ILE A 163 -1.01 -1.11 2.70
N PHE A 164 -1.80 -2.15 2.51
CA PHE A 164 -3.19 -2.24 2.96
C PHE A 164 -3.28 -3.07 4.24
N LEU A 165 -4.18 -2.66 5.14
CA LEU A 165 -4.41 -3.32 6.42
C LEU A 165 -5.86 -3.78 6.50
N GLY A 166 -6.07 -5.03 6.91
CA GLY A 166 -7.38 -5.61 7.17
C GLY A 166 -7.49 -6.14 8.59
N ARG A 167 -8.65 -6.02 9.23
CA ARG A 167 -8.90 -6.70 10.51
C ARG A 167 -9.19 -8.17 10.23
N LYS A 168 -8.49 -9.06 10.92
CA LYS A 168 -8.73 -10.50 10.87
C LYS A 168 -9.87 -10.83 11.83
N ASP A 169 -11.09 -10.63 11.37
CA ASP A 169 -12.30 -10.94 12.16
C ASP A 169 -12.71 -12.42 12.03
N ASN A 170 -12.10 -13.17 11.09
CA ASN A 170 -12.44 -14.56 10.79
C ASN A 170 -11.40 -15.56 11.36
N PRO A 171 -11.80 -16.50 12.24
CA PRO A 171 -10.92 -17.56 12.74
C PRO A 171 -10.46 -18.57 11.68
N ARG A 172 -11.02 -18.56 10.45
CA ARG A 172 -10.59 -19.40 9.31
C ARG A 172 -9.48 -18.79 8.44
N SER A 173 -9.02 -17.56 8.73
CA SER A 173 -7.87 -17.00 8.00
C SER A 173 -6.60 -17.76 8.41
N THR A 174 -5.91 -18.32 7.43
CA THR A 174 -4.67 -19.08 7.59
C THR A 174 -3.41 -18.21 7.49
N GLY A 175 -3.55 -16.93 7.13
CA GLY A 175 -2.42 -16.01 6.98
C GLY A 175 -1.84 -15.52 8.30
N ALA A 176 -0.54 -15.20 8.29
CA ALA A 176 0.11 -14.47 9.37
C ALA A 176 -0.61 -13.14 9.61
N SER A 177 -0.82 -12.79 10.88
CA SER A 177 -1.48 -11.54 11.26
C SER A 177 -0.69 -10.87 12.38
N VAL A 178 -0.51 -9.57 12.27
CA VAL A 178 0.13 -8.74 13.29
C VAL A 178 -0.85 -8.54 14.43
N ASP A 179 -0.52 -9.01 15.63
CA ASP A 179 -1.30 -8.72 16.83
C ASP A 179 -0.89 -7.35 17.39
N LEU A 180 -1.75 -6.34 17.16
CA LEU A 180 -1.51 -4.97 17.60
C LEU A 180 -1.48 -4.82 19.13
N MET A 181 -1.99 -5.81 19.87
CA MET A 181 -2.15 -5.75 21.32
C MET A 181 -1.08 -6.56 22.09
N LEU A 182 -0.09 -7.11 21.38
CA LEU A 182 1.16 -7.59 22.00
C LEU A 182 2.13 -6.46 22.38
N CYS A 183 1.82 -5.21 22.00
CA CYS A 183 2.58 -4.07 22.48
C CYS A 183 2.38 -3.92 24.00
N SER A 184 3.40 -4.33 24.76
CA SER A 184 3.40 -4.29 26.23
C SER A 184 3.16 -2.88 26.76
N GLU A 185 3.65 -1.86 26.06
CA GLU A 185 3.50 -0.44 26.41
C GLU A 185 2.05 0.04 26.24
N CYS A 186 1.39 -0.31 25.15
CA CYS A 186 -0.03 0.02 24.94
C CYS A 186 -0.97 -0.79 25.82
N ARG A 187 -0.63 -2.04 26.14
CA ARG A 187 -1.41 -2.87 27.07
C ARG A 187 -1.39 -2.27 28.48
N ALA A 188 -0.25 -1.75 28.93
CA ALA A 188 -0.15 -1.04 30.20
C ALA A 188 -1.00 0.25 30.22
N ALA A 189 -1.22 0.88 29.07
CA ALA A 189 -2.05 2.08 28.90
C ALA A 189 -3.57 1.80 28.80
N GLY A 190 -4.01 0.54 28.86
CA GLY A 190 -5.43 0.18 28.98
C GLY A 190 -6.24 0.18 27.68
N HIS A 191 -5.60 0.06 26.50
CA HIS A 191 -6.33 -0.08 25.22
C HIS A 191 -7.13 -1.41 25.16
N ALA A 192 -8.32 -1.38 24.54
CA ALA A 192 -9.28 -2.49 24.49
C ALA A 192 -8.88 -3.60 23.49
N ALA A 193 -9.33 -4.84 23.80
CA ALA A 193 -9.37 -6.13 23.06
C ALA A 193 -8.36 -6.39 21.90
N PRO A 194 -7.79 -7.62 21.79
CA PRO A 194 -6.82 -7.97 20.75
C PRO A 194 -7.33 -7.72 19.33
N ILE A 195 -6.59 -6.91 18.56
CA ILE A 195 -6.84 -6.66 17.14
C ILE A 195 -5.72 -7.30 16.33
N LYS A 196 -6.09 -8.28 15.52
CA LYS A 196 -5.18 -8.91 14.55
C LYS A 196 -5.32 -8.20 13.21
N LEU A 197 -4.22 -7.70 12.69
CA LEU A 197 -4.14 -7.06 11.38
C LEU A 197 -3.48 -7.98 10.35
N GLU A 198 -4.11 -8.11 9.19
CA GLU A 198 -3.47 -8.62 7.98
C GLU A 198 -2.82 -7.43 7.26
N VAL A 199 -1.54 -7.57 6.91
CA VAL A 199 -0.76 -6.58 6.16
C VAL A 199 -0.57 -7.10 4.75
N ARG A 200 -0.92 -6.30 3.73
CA ARG A 200 -0.84 -6.70 2.33
C ARG A 200 -0.27 -5.62 1.44
N ILE A 201 0.68 -5.98 0.58
CA ILE A 201 1.21 -5.10 -0.46
C ILE A 201 0.21 -5.08 -1.63
N GLY A 202 -0.09 -3.89 -2.13
CA GLY A 202 -1.00 -3.68 -3.25
C GLY A 202 -0.56 -2.53 -4.17
N ASP A 203 -1.38 -2.26 -5.17
CA ASP A 203 -1.13 -1.29 -6.25
C ASP A 203 0.09 -1.59 -7.13
N PHE A 204 -0.08 -2.60 -7.98
CA PHE A 204 0.93 -3.12 -8.90
C PHE A 204 1.08 -2.30 -10.19
N GLY A 205 0.65 -1.03 -10.21
CA GLY A 205 0.57 -0.20 -11.42
C GLY A 205 1.92 0.12 -12.08
N LEU A 206 3.02 -0.09 -11.36
CA LEU A 206 4.39 0.22 -11.78
C LEU A 206 5.31 -1.00 -11.81
N VAL A 207 4.80 -2.21 -11.63
CA VAL A 207 5.66 -3.39 -11.51
C VAL A 207 6.43 -3.72 -12.77
N SER A 208 7.60 -4.30 -12.57
CA SER A 208 8.43 -4.84 -13.64
C SER A 208 8.86 -6.24 -13.32
N VAL A 209 9.10 -7.02 -14.38
CA VAL A 209 9.87 -8.24 -14.27
C VAL A 209 11.34 -7.86 -14.10
N ALA A 210 11.99 -8.35 -13.05
CA ALA A 210 13.43 -8.25 -12.88
C ALA A 210 14.10 -9.10 -13.97
N ASP A 211 14.93 -8.48 -14.81
CA ASP A 211 15.81 -9.22 -15.70
C ASP A 211 17.18 -9.30 -15.02
N PRO A 212 17.61 -10.49 -14.56
CA PRO A 212 18.90 -10.65 -13.86
C PRO A 212 20.12 -10.41 -14.77
N GLU A 213 19.95 -10.35 -16.10
CA GLU A 213 21.02 -10.05 -17.06
C GLU A 213 20.98 -8.61 -17.58
N ALA A 214 19.96 -7.82 -17.23
CA ALA A 214 19.93 -6.41 -17.61
C ALA A 214 21.02 -5.64 -16.83
N PRO A 215 21.76 -4.72 -17.49
CA PRO A 215 22.74 -3.89 -16.80
C PRO A 215 22.07 -3.17 -15.62
N THR A 216 22.87 -2.84 -14.59
CA THR A 216 22.47 -1.89 -13.53
C THR A 216 21.63 -0.77 -14.14
N ALA A 217 20.56 -0.35 -13.46
CA ALA A 217 19.40 0.42 -13.90
C ALA A 217 19.64 1.70 -14.76
N VAL A 218 20.45 1.63 -15.82
CA VAL A 218 20.74 2.70 -16.75
C VAL A 218 19.52 2.84 -17.65
N GLY A 219 18.68 3.82 -17.33
CA GLY A 219 17.54 4.20 -18.16
C GLY A 219 16.18 3.71 -17.68
N LEU A 220 16.04 3.21 -16.44
CA LEU A 220 14.71 3.06 -15.85
C LEU A 220 14.10 4.44 -15.60
N GLU A 221 13.00 4.75 -16.29
CA GLU A 221 12.26 5.99 -16.10
C GLU A 221 11.98 6.23 -14.61
N ALA A 222 12.10 7.48 -14.17
CA ALA A 222 11.88 7.85 -12.78
C ALA A 222 10.39 7.72 -12.41
N VAL A 223 9.95 6.49 -12.12
CA VAL A 223 8.58 6.14 -11.70
C VAL A 223 8.49 5.88 -10.20
N GLY A 224 7.31 6.10 -9.61
CA GLY A 224 7.05 5.93 -8.18
C GLY A 224 7.11 7.23 -7.38
N THR A 225 6.82 7.15 -6.09
CA THR A 225 6.74 8.33 -5.22
C THR A 225 8.13 8.81 -4.79
N GLU A 226 8.56 9.99 -5.26
CA GLU A 226 9.92 10.56 -5.09
C GLU A 226 10.51 10.44 -3.68
N MET A 227 9.67 10.60 -2.66
CA MET A 227 10.07 10.53 -1.27
C MET A 227 10.70 9.18 -0.87
N TYR A 228 10.24 8.08 -1.47
CA TYR A 228 10.67 6.71 -1.15
C TYR A 228 11.69 6.15 -2.14
N ARG A 229 12.13 6.96 -3.10
CA ARG A 229 13.13 6.56 -4.09
C ARG A 229 14.54 7.00 -3.66
N PRO A 230 15.60 6.27 -4.02
CA PRO A 230 16.96 6.74 -3.81
C PRO A 230 17.23 8.05 -4.57
N VAL A 231 18.21 8.82 -4.09
CA VAL A 231 18.65 10.06 -4.76
C VAL A 231 19.48 9.74 -5.99
N ASP A 232 20.31 8.69 -5.90
CA ASP A 232 21.14 8.19 -6.99
C ASP A 232 20.48 6.98 -7.66
N GLY A 233 20.52 6.94 -8.99
CA GLY A 233 19.71 6.03 -9.81
C GLY A 233 20.32 4.67 -10.12
N ASP A 234 21.52 4.38 -9.63
CA ASP A 234 22.25 3.17 -10.01
C ASP A 234 22.16 2.11 -8.90
N ARG A 235 21.05 1.34 -8.92
CA ARG A 235 20.81 0.24 -7.98
C ARG A 235 20.22 -0.96 -8.70
N CYS A 236 20.38 -2.14 -8.10
CA CYS A 236 19.64 -3.33 -8.52
C CYS A 236 18.13 -3.09 -8.37
N ALA A 237 17.32 -3.67 -9.24
CA ALA A 237 15.88 -3.43 -9.27
C ALA A 237 15.19 -3.83 -7.95
N THR A 238 15.54 -4.97 -7.36
CA THR A 238 14.97 -5.43 -6.07
C THR A 238 15.40 -4.57 -4.88
N ALA A 239 16.59 -3.97 -4.94
CA ALA A 239 17.11 -3.08 -3.91
C ALA A 239 16.29 -1.77 -3.79
N LEU A 240 15.60 -1.37 -4.87
CA LEU A 240 14.68 -0.21 -4.83
C LEU A 240 13.52 -0.42 -3.85
N ASP A 241 12.97 -1.64 -3.78
CA ASP A 241 11.88 -1.97 -2.85
C ASP A 241 12.38 -1.97 -1.40
N LEU A 242 13.62 -2.43 -1.15
CA LEU A 242 14.25 -2.41 0.17
C LEU A 242 14.58 -0.99 0.63
N TYR A 243 15.08 -0.13 -0.27
CA TYR A 243 15.28 1.29 0.02
C TYR A 243 13.98 1.96 0.48
N ALA A 244 12.90 1.74 -0.27
CA ALA A 244 11.59 2.25 0.07
C ALA A 244 11.08 1.69 1.41
N LEU A 245 11.30 0.39 1.67
CA LEU A 245 10.99 -0.25 2.95
C LEU A 245 11.78 0.37 4.11
N GLY A 246 13.05 0.73 3.94
CA GLY A 246 13.84 1.40 4.96
C GLY A 246 13.21 2.73 5.42
N ILE A 247 12.68 3.50 4.47
CA ILE A 247 11.92 4.72 4.78
C ILE A 247 10.61 4.38 5.48
N VAL A 248 9.84 3.39 5.00
CA VAL A 248 8.60 2.94 5.67
C VAL A 248 8.86 2.47 7.12
N MET A 249 9.95 1.73 7.34
CA MET A 249 10.40 1.25 8.64
C MET A 249 10.76 2.40 9.58
N PHE A 250 11.41 3.44 9.07
CA PHE A 250 11.64 4.68 9.82
C PHE A 250 10.32 5.35 10.23
N GLU A 251 9.37 5.50 9.31
CA GLU A 251 8.07 6.12 9.60
C GLU A 251 7.22 5.34 10.60
N LEU A 252 7.31 4.01 10.59
CA LEU A 252 6.69 3.17 11.62
C LEU A 252 7.26 3.46 13.02
N CYS A 253 8.51 3.92 13.12
CA CYS A 253 9.19 4.17 14.39
C CYS A 253 9.26 5.65 14.79
N TRP A 254 8.90 6.57 13.89
CA TRP A 254 8.97 8.00 14.13
C TRP A 254 7.67 8.70 13.72
N LYS A 255 6.95 9.21 14.71
CA LYS A 255 5.72 9.98 14.49
C LYS A 255 6.06 11.39 14.01
N PHE A 256 5.36 11.85 12.98
CA PHE A 256 5.35 13.25 12.54
C PHE A 256 4.06 13.94 12.94
N ASP A 257 4.13 15.22 13.29
CA ASP A 257 2.94 16.02 13.57
C ASP A 257 2.48 16.79 12.34
N THR A 258 3.40 17.10 11.41
CA THR A 258 3.07 17.84 10.18
C THR A 258 3.68 17.22 8.93
N ARG A 259 3.02 17.46 7.79
CA ARG A 259 3.55 17.06 6.47
C ARG A 259 4.89 17.71 6.16
N MET A 260 5.10 18.97 6.57
CA MET A 260 6.35 19.70 6.29
C MET A 260 7.52 19.12 7.07
N GLU A 261 7.32 18.85 8.36
CA GLU A 261 8.31 18.16 9.20
C GLU A 261 8.67 16.80 8.60
N ARG A 262 7.67 16.00 8.22
CA ARG A 262 7.86 14.71 7.58
C ARG A 262 8.76 14.78 6.35
N VAL A 263 8.48 15.73 5.44
CA VAL A 263 9.30 15.94 4.23
C VAL A 263 10.74 16.30 4.60
N HIS A 264 10.92 17.21 5.56
CA HIS A 264 12.24 17.68 5.98
C HIS A 264 13.09 16.57 6.62
N VAL A 265 12.51 15.82 7.56
CA VAL A 265 13.20 14.73 8.25
C VAL A 265 13.55 13.60 7.29
N ILE A 266 12.64 13.21 6.39
CA ILE A 266 12.94 12.15 5.41
C ILE A 266 14.06 12.60 4.46
N ARG A 267 14.10 13.87 4.02
CA ARG A 267 15.23 14.38 3.22
C ARG A 267 16.57 14.22 3.91
N LYS A 268 16.64 14.51 5.21
CA LYS A 268 17.83 14.30 6.05
C LYS A 268 18.18 12.82 6.21
N LEU A 269 17.16 11.97 6.44
CA LEU A 269 17.35 10.52 6.53
C LEU A 269 17.98 9.96 5.25
N LYS A 270 17.58 10.44 4.06
CA LYS A 270 18.17 10.03 2.77
C LYS A 270 19.65 10.41 2.64
N LEU A 271 20.15 11.32 3.49
CA LEU A 271 21.56 11.68 3.63
C LEU A 271 22.27 10.94 4.78
N GLY A 272 21.59 9.99 5.43
CA GLY A 272 22.09 9.24 6.59
C GLY A 272 21.88 9.94 7.93
N GLU A 273 21.17 11.07 7.97
CA GLU A 273 20.94 11.84 9.20
C GLU A 273 19.61 11.45 9.87
N PHE A 274 19.69 10.71 10.98
CA PHE A 274 18.53 10.43 11.83
C PHE A 274 18.19 11.62 12.74
N PRO A 275 16.91 11.81 13.13
CA PRO A 275 16.54 12.83 14.10
C PRO A 275 17.16 12.54 15.46
N ALA A 276 17.51 13.61 16.19
CA ALA A 276 18.05 13.50 17.54
C ALA A 276 17.06 12.77 18.46
N GLY A 277 17.57 11.83 19.27
CA GLY A 277 16.75 11.06 20.20
C GLY A 277 16.01 9.86 19.57
N PHE A 278 16.23 9.56 18.29
CA PHE A 278 15.60 8.39 17.63
C PHE A 278 15.90 7.08 18.37
N ALA A 279 17.18 6.82 18.66
CA ALA A 279 17.58 5.59 19.33
C ALA A 279 17.04 5.52 20.77
N GLU A 280 17.11 6.63 21.49
CA GLU A 280 16.63 6.76 22.87
C GLU A 280 15.13 6.50 22.98
N ARG A 281 14.34 7.02 22.03
CA ARG A 281 12.88 6.85 22.00
C ARG A 281 12.45 5.39 21.92
N LEU A 282 13.18 4.58 21.16
CA LEU A 282 12.90 3.15 20.97
C LEU A 282 13.60 2.26 22.01
N GLY A 283 14.27 2.87 22.99
CA GLY A 283 15.22 2.21 23.88
C GLY A 283 16.58 2.05 23.19
N ARG A 284 17.63 2.67 23.76
CA ARG A 284 18.94 2.88 23.12
C ARG A 284 19.46 1.68 22.31
N LYS A 285 19.49 0.48 22.90
CA LYS A 285 19.98 -0.73 22.22
C LYS A 285 19.16 -1.08 20.98
N CYS A 286 17.84 -1.20 21.15
CA CYS A 286 16.93 -1.55 20.05
C CYS A 286 16.88 -0.45 18.99
N GLY A 287 16.91 0.81 19.43
CA GLY A 287 16.95 1.97 18.56
C GLY A 287 18.21 2.05 17.70
N THR A 288 19.39 1.75 18.25
CA THR A 288 20.63 1.64 17.47
C THR A 288 20.54 0.53 16.42
N THR A 289 20.06 -0.67 16.79
CA THR A 289 19.86 -1.76 15.83
C THR A 289 18.86 -1.40 14.73
N MET A 290 17.78 -0.69 15.08
CA MET A 290 16.80 -0.19 14.11
C MET A 290 17.44 0.78 13.11
N MET A 291 18.29 1.70 13.59
CA MET A 291 19.04 2.61 12.72
C MET A 291 19.97 1.87 11.77
N GLU A 292 20.69 0.86 12.26
CA GLU A 292 21.57 0.02 11.45
C GLU A 292 20.79 -0.72 10.35
N CYS A 293 19.66 -1.34 10.68
CA CYS A 293 18.80 -2.00 9.70
C CYS A 293 18.29 -1.03 8.63
N ILE A 294 17.79 0.14 9.03
CA ILE A 294 17.31 1.18 8.09
C ILE A 294 18.47 1.65 7.21
N ALA A 295 19.64 1.90 7.79
CA ALA A 295 20.81 2.34 7.06
C ALA A 295 21.26 1.31 6.02
N VAL A 296 21.29 0.01 6.37
CA VAL A 296 21.62 -1.07 5.42
C VAL A 296 20.60 -1.13 4.28
N MET A 297 19.30 -1.11 4.59
CA MET A 297 18.25 -1.09 3.56
C MET A 297 18.36 0.10 2.61
N MET A 298 18.90 1.23 3.09
CA MET A 298 19.06 2.46 2.30
C MET A 298 20.45 2.61 1.65
N ALA A 299 21.44 1.80 2.04
CA ALA A 299 22.81 1.88 1.55
C ALA A 299 23.01 1.13 0.23
N ASP A 300 22.30 0.01 0.04
CA ASP A 300 22.47 -0.91 -1.10
C ASP A 300 21.64 -0.56 -2.34
#